data_AF-A0A2H1EII1-F1
#
_entry.id   AF-A0A2H1EII1-F1
#
_cell.length_a   1.000
_cell.length_b   1.000
_cell.length_c   1.000
_cell.angle_alpha   90.00
_cell.angle_beta   90.00
_cell.angle_gamma   90.00
#
_symmetry.space_group_name_H-M   'P 1'
#
loop_
_entity.id
_entity.type
_entity.pdbx_description
1 polymer ?
#
loop_
_entity_poly.entity_id
_entity_poly.type
_entity_poly.pdbx_seq_one_letter_code
_entity_poly.pdbx_strand_id
1 'polypeptide(L)'
;MKRAYQSEMFTGVIVSSVIGFASYVYTLFGNTIPSFFAVYFKEIGAALIMMAVFVFAIAWILKAKPHKKPQKYLIKVFDICGVETRIDGIRSEFKTHDVAWSFMKEYKKFYPLYNFALVSDLPNSERLTIYRYL
;
A
#
# COMPACT_ATOMS: atom_id res chain seq x y z
N MET A 1 24.36 -62.41 55.18
CA MET A 1 25.06 -61.15 54.83
C MET A 1 25.11 -60.87 53.32
N LYS A 2 25.59 -61.79 52.47
CA LYS A 2 25.71 -61.56 51.00
C LYS A 2 24.39 -61.20 50.27
N ARG A 3 23.23 -61.78 50.64
CA ARG A 3 21.93 -61.42 50.02
C ARG A 3 21.46 -60.00 50.33
N ALA A 4 21.69 -59.51 51.55
CA ALA A 4 21.29 -58.16 51.96
C ALA A 4 22.14 -57.09 51.24
N TYR A 5 23.44 -57.34 51.08
CA TYR A 5 24.33 -56.45 50.32
C TYR A 5 23.94 -56.38 48.83
N GLN A 6 23.55 -57.51 48.24
CA GLN A 6 23.08 -57.55 46.85
C GLN A 6 21.75 -56.81 46.66
N SER A 7 20.81 -56.89 47.60
CA SER A 7 19.56 -56.13 47.53
C SER A 7 19.77 -54.62 47.69
N GLU A 8 20.69 -54.18 48.56
CA GLU A 8 21.00 -52.77 48.71
C GLU A 8 21.70 -52.19 47.48
N MET A 9 22.64 -52.94 46.89
CA MET A 9 23.26 -52.59 45.61
C MET A 9 22.22 -52.46 44.49
N PHE A 10 21.29 -53.41 44.38
CA PHE A 10 20.23 -53.38 43.37
C PHE A 10 19.31 -52.17 43.55
N THR A 11 18.96 -51.85 44.80
CA THR A 11 18.15 -50.68 45.14
C THR A 11 18.88 -49.37 44.79
N GLY A 12 20.18 -49.28 45.07
CA GLY A 12 21.00 -48.13 44.70
C GLY A 12 21.09 -47.89 43.19
N VAL A 13 21.19 -48.96 42.39
CA VAL A 13 21.17 -48.88 40.92
C VAL A 13 19.82 -48.39 40.40
N ILE A 14 18.70 -48.85 40.98
CA ILE A 14 17.37 -48.38 40.60
C ILE A 14 17.21 -46.89 40.92
N VAL A 15 17.57 -46.48 42.15
CA VAL A 15 17.42 -45.08 42.60
C VAL A 15 18.27 -44.13 41.74
N SER A 16 19.53 -44.47 41.49
CA SER A 16 20.40 -43.66 40.63
C SER A 16 19.92 -43.58 39.17
N SER A 17 19.37 -44.68 38.64
CA SER A 17 18.80 -44.71 37.28
C SER A 17 17.54 -43.84 37.18
N VAL A 18 16.66 -43.90 38.19
CA VAL A 18 15.44 -43.06 38.24
C VAL A 18 15.79 -41.58 38.35
N ILE A 19 16.78 -41.22 39.17
CA ILE A 19 17.25 -39.83 39.30
C ILE A 19 17.88 -39.34 37.99
N GLY A 20 18.73 -40.16 37.36
CA GLY A 20 19.33 -39.81 36.06
C GLY A 20 18.28 -39.59 34.98
N PHE A 21 17.28 -40.46 34.90
CA PHE A 21 16.16 -40.31 33.98
C PHE A 21 15.34 -39.05 34.28
N ALA A 22 15.00 -38.79 35.54
CA ALA A 22 14.25 -37.60 35.94
C ALA A 22 15.00 -36.30 35.62
N SER A 23 16.31 -36.26 35.83
CA SER A 23 17.17 -35.12 35.47
C SER A 23 17.22 -34.89 33.97
N TYR A 24 17.28 -35.97 33.18
CA TYR A 24 17.22 -35.87 31.73
C TYR A 24 15.87 -35.32 31.25
N VAL A 25 14.76 -35.85 31.77
CA VAL A 25 13.40 -35.36 31.45
C VAL A 25 13.25 -33.89 31.83
N TYR A 26 13.69 -33.49 33.02
CA TYR A 26 13.64 -32.09 33.45
C TYR A 26 14.47 -31.19 32.52
N THR A 27 15.68 -31.60 32.15
CA THR A 27 16.53 -30.81 31.24
C THR A 27 15.89 -30.67 29.87
N LEU A 28 15.35 -31.77 29.33
CA LEU A 28 14.76 -31.80 27.99
C LEU A 28 13.51 -30.93 27.90
N PHE A 29 12.56 -31.10 28.83
CA PHE A 29 11.27 -30.40 28.81
C PHE A 29 11.30 -29.04 29.51
N GLY A 30 12.17 -28.84 30.50
CA GLY A 30 12.28 -27.58 31.24
C GLY A 30 13.19 -26.56 30.58
N ASN A 31 14.27 -27.01 29.94
CA ASN A 31 15.26 -26.11 29.33
C ASN A 31 15.35 -26.26 27.82
N THR A 32 15.64 -27.46 27.31
CA THR A 32 16.02 -27.64 25.90
C THR A 32 14.87 -27.31 24.95
N ILE A 33 13.70 -27.92 25.14
CA ILE A 33 12.53 -27.69 24.27
C ILE A 33 12.06 -26.23 24.38
N PRO A 34 11.80 -25.66 25.57
CA PRO A 34 11.33 -24.28 25.67
C PRO A 34 12.32 -23.26 25.12
N SER A 35 13.63 -23.44 25.38
CA SER A 35 14.67 -22.55 24.88
C SER A 35 14.75 -22.57 23.35
N PHE A 36 14.70 -23.76 22.75
CA PHE A 36 14.63 -23.90 21.30
C PHE A 36 13.43 -23.14 20.75
N PHE A 37 12.22 -23.44 21.24
CA PHE A 37 11.01 -22.75 20.78
C PHE A 37 11.09 -21.23 20.97
N ALA A 38 11.58 -20.74 22.11
CA ALA A 38 11.69 -19.31 22.39
C ALA A 38 12.60 -18.58 21.40
N VAL A 39 13.76 -19.16 21.06
CA VAL A 39 14.70 -18.56 20.10
C VAL A 39 14.10 -18.57 18.69
N TYR A 40 13.66 -19.72 18.20
CA TYR A 40 13.16 -19.84 16.83
C TYR A 40 11.86 -19.06 16.60
N PHE A 41 10.90 -19.10 17.53
CA PHE A 41 9.66 -18.30 17.38
C PHE A 41 9.93 -16.81 17.41
N LYS A 42 10.89 -16.35 18.22
CA LYS A 42 11.27 -14.94 18.27
C LYS A 42 11.92 -14.49 16.96
N GLU A 43 12.84 -15.28 16.43
CA GLU A 43 13.57 -14.96 15.19
C GLU A 43 12.66 -15.03 13.96
N ILE A 44 11.90 -16.12 13.83
CA ILE A 44 10.94 -16.30 12.73
C ILE A 44 9.83 -15.25 12.82
N GLY A 45 9.33 -14.96 14.02
CA GLY A 45 8.32 -13.92 14.25
C GLY A 45 8.80 -12.55 13.82
N ALA A 46 10.03 -12.18 14.19
CA ALA A 46 10.63 -10.91 13.77
C ALA A 46 10.80 -10.84 12.24
N ALA A 47 11.26 -11.92 11.61
CA ALA A 47 11.39 -11.99 10.16
C ALA A 47 10.04 -11.84 9.43
N LEU A 48 8.99 -12.48 9.92
CA LEU A 48 7.64 -12.36 9.37
C LEU A 48 7.08 -10.94 9.49
N ILE A 49 7.27 -10.29 10.65
CA ILE A 49 6.83 -8.89 10.85
C ILE A 49 7.58 -7.96 9.89
N MET A 50 8.91 -8.11 9.75
CA MET A 50 9.70 -7.34 8.79
C MET A 50 9.23 -7.55 7.36
N MET A 51 8.95 -8.79 6.96
CA MET A 51 8.40 -9.11 5.64
C MET A 51 7.05 -8.45 5.41
N ALA A 52 6.14 -8.49 6.39
CA ALA A 52 4.83 -7.87 6.29
C ALA A 52 4.91 -6.34 6.12
N VAL A 53 5.79 -5.68 6.89
CA VAL A 53 6.03 -4.24 6.78
C VAL A 53 6.57 -3.88 5.40
N PHE A 54 7.48 -4.69 4.85
CA PHE A 54 8.04 -4.46 3.52
C PHE A 54 7.00 -4.61 2.41
N VAL A 55 6.18 -5.67 2.45
CA VAL A 55 5.06 -5.86 1.51
C VAL A 55 4.07 -4.71 1.60
N PHE A 56 3.74 -4.26 2.82
CA PHE A 56 2.86 -3.12 3.04
C PHE A 56 3.43 -1.84 2.42
N ALA A 57 4.72 -1.55 2.64
CA ALA A 57 5.37 -0.39 2.06
C ALA A 57 5.34 -0.40 0.53
N ILE A 58 5.62 -1.55 -0.10
CA ILE A 58 5.53 -1.71 -1.55
C ILE A 58 4.10 -1.50 -2.04
N ALA A 59 3.13 -2.14 -1.39
CA ALA A 59 1.71 -1.99 -1.73
C ALA A 59 1.26 -0.52 -1.61
N TRP A 60 1.73 0.18 -0.58
CA TRP A 60 1.47 1.60 -0.38
C TRP A 60 2.05 2.46 -1.51
N ILE A 61 3.30 2.23 -1.90
CA ILE A 61 3.96 2.94 -3.01
C ILE A 61 3.21 2.71 -4.33
N LEU A 62 2.84 1.46 -4.63
CA LEU A 62 2.08 1.12 -5.83
C LEU A 62 0.70 1.79 -5.84
N LYS A 63 0.02 1.83 -4.70
CA LYS A 63 -1.29 2.48 -4.55
C LYS A 63 -1.18 4.02 -4.58
N ALA A 64 -0.06 4.58 -4.15
CA ALA A 64 0.22 6.01 -4.20
C ALA A 64 0.43 6.56 -5.62
N LYS A 65 0.32 5.72 -6.67
CA LYS A 65 0.33 6.18 -8.06
C LYS A 65 -0.70 7.30 -8.24
N PRO A 66 -0.29 8.52 -8.64
CA PRO A 66 -1.20 9.64 -8.75
C PRO A 66 -2.32 9.29 -9.74
N HIS A 67 -3.56 9.47 -9.30
CA HIS A 67 -4.73 9.25 -10.14
C HIS A 67 -4.57 10.03 -11.45
N LYS A 68 -4.96 9.40 -12.57
CA LYS A 68 -4.75 9.89 -13.94
C LYS A 68 -5.11 11.37 -14.03
N LYS A 69 -4.10 12.23 -14.15
CA LYS A 69 -4.32 13.66 -14.42
C LYS A 69 -4.97 13.80 -15.82
N PRO A 70 -5.82 14.81 -16.04
CA PRO A 70 -6.34 15.10 -17.36
C PRO A 70 -5.18 15.32 -18.31
N GLN A 71 -5.18 14.65 -19.46
CA GLN A 71 -4.07 14.76 -20.41
C GLN A 71 -4.16 16.07 -21.23
N LYS A 72 -5.37 16.60 -21.40
CA LYS A 72 -5.64 17.79 -22.20
C LYS A 72 -6.80 18.59 -21.62
N TYR A 73 -6.70 19.90 -21.75
CA TYR A 73 -7.74 20.88 -21.47
C TYR A 73 -8.16 21.54 -22.78
N LEU A 74 -9.47 21.67 -22.96
CA LEU A 74 -10.13 22.16 -24.16
C LEU A 74 -10.96 23.38 -23.78
N ILE A 75 -10.88 24.43 -24.60
CA ILE A 75 -11.79 25.57 -24.53
C ILE A 75 -12.83 25.38 -25.63
N LYS A 76 -14.09 25.19 -25.24
CA LYS A 76 -15.23 25.18 -26.15
C LYS A 76 -15.87 26.56 -26.19
N VAL A 77 -16.26 27.00 -27.38
CA VAL A 77 -16.91 28.29 -27.59
C VAL A 77 -18.39 28.06 -27.85
N PHE A 78 -19.22 28.88 -27.25
CA PHE A 78 -20.66 28.89 -27.43
C PHE A 78 -21.10 30.27 -27.88
N ASP A 79 -22.01 30.30 -28.84
CA ASP A 79 -22.69 31.53 -29.24
C ASP A 79 -23.71 31.98 -28.16
N ILE A 80 -24.29 33.16 -28.34
CA ILE A 80 -25.35 33.74 -27.50
C ILE A 80 -26.54 32.77 -27.38
N CYS A 81 -26.81 32.01 -28.44
CA CYS A 81 -27.85 30.98 -28.48
C CYS A 81 -27.47 29.66 -27.77
N GLY A 82 -26.27 29.57 -27.19
CA GLY A 82 -25.78 28.36 -26.50
C GLY A 82 -25.34 27.22 -27.44
N VAL A 83 -25.22 27.50 -28.74
CA VAL A 83 -24.75 26.53 -29.75
C VAL A 83 -23.22 26.53 -29.78
N GLU A 84 -22.60 25.35 -29.81
CA GLU A 84 -21.15 25.22 -29.93
C GLU A 84 -20.69 25.74 -31.29
N THR A 85 -19.80 26.73 -31.28
CA THR A 85 -19.23 27.34 -32.49
C THR A 85 -17.71 27.27 -32.44
N ARG A 86 -17.06 27.37 -33.61
CA ARG A 86 -15.60 27.52 -33.70
C ARG A 86 -15.29 28.91 -34.22
N ILE A 87 -14.48 29.64 -33.46
CA ILE A 87 -13.87 30.89 -33.91
C ILE A 87 -12.55 30.50 -34.59
N ASP A 88 -12.33 30.99 -35.81
CA ASP A 88 -11.10 30.69 -36.54
C ASP A 88 -9.92 31.50 -35.98
N GLY A 89 -8.73 30.89 -35.96
CA GLY A 89 -7.51 31.54 -35.47
C GLY A 89 -7.28 31.54 -33.95
N ILE A 90 -8.23 31.05 -33.13
CA ILE A 90 -8.00 30.88 -31.68
C ILE A 90 -7.53 29.46 -31.33
N ARG A 91 -6.64 29.36 -30.35
CA ARG A 91 -6.15 28.08 -29.84
C ARG A 91 -7.14 27.55 -28.80
N SER A 92 -7.71 26.38 -29.05
CA SER A 92 -8.67 25.73 -28.13
C SER A 92 -8.06 24.60 -27.30
N GLU A 93 -6.86 24.13 -27.62
CA GLU A 93 -6.22 22.97 -26.97
C GLU A 93 -4.98 23.34 -26.13
N PHE A 94 -4.98 22.89 -24.87
CA PHE A 94 -3.94 23.19 -23.89
C PHE A 94 -3.57 21.95 -23.06
N LYS A 95 -2.32 21.86 -22.62
CA LYS A 95 -1.85 20.77 -21.74
C LYS A 95 -2.08 21.08 -20.25
N THR A 96 -2.17 22.36 -19.89
CA THR A 96 -2.20 22.81 -18.50
C THR A 96 -3.46 23.64 -18.24
N HIS A 97 -4.12 23.39 -17.10
CA HIS A 97 -5.34 24.07 -16.68
C HIS A 97 -5.16 25.59 -16.59
N ASP A 98 -4.09 26.05 -15.93
CA ASP A 98 -3.87 27.48 -15.66
C ASP A 98 -3.64 28.29 -16.93
N VAL A 99 -2.94 27.68 -17.90
CA VAL A 99 -2.73 28.29 -19.21
C VAL A 99 -4.06 28.40 -19.94
N ALA A 100 -4.84 27.30 -20.01
CA ALA A 100 -6.14 27.30 -20.64
C ALA A 100 -7.09 28.34 -20.02
N TRP A 101 -7.09 28.46 -18.69
CA TRP A 101 -7.90 29.46 -17.98
C TRP A 101 -7.48 30.89 -18.27
N SER A 102 -6.17 31.15 -18.41
CA SER A 102 -5.65 32.49 -18.72
C SER A 102 -6.06 32.92 -20.13
N PHE A 103 -5.90 32.03 -21.12
CA PHE A 103 -6.37 32.25 -22.48
C PHE A 103 -7.90 32.41 -22.56
N MET A 104 -8.66 31.62 -21.80
CA MET A 104 -10.12 31.74 -21.80
C MET A 104 -10.59 33.12 -21.32
N LYS A 105 -9.95 33.66 -20.27
CA LYS A 105 -10.23 35.02 -19.79
C LYS A 105 -9.86 36.08 -20.81
N GLU A 106 -8.75 35.88 -21.51
CA GLU A 106 -8.32 36.76 -22.60
C GLU A 106 -9.31 36.72 -23.77
N TYR A 107 -9.74 35.54 -24.20
CA TYR A 107 -10.75 35.37 -25.25
C TYR A 107 -12.08 36.01 -24.87
N LYS A 108 -12.51 35.91 -23.60
CA LYS A 108 -13.74 36.59 -23.15
C LYS A 108 -13.64 38.12 -23.26
N LYS A 109 -12.44 38.70 -23.10
CA LYS A 109 -12.23 40.14 -23.30
C LYS A 109 -12.32 40.54 -24.78
N PHE A 110 -11.75 39.74 -25.68
CA PHE A 110 -11.79 40.01 -27.12
C PHE A 110 -13.15 39.71 -27.75
N TYR A 111 -13.85 38.69 -27.24
CA TYR A 111 -15.12 38.18 -27.77
C TYR A 111 -16.19 38.17 -26.69
N PRO A 112 -16.68 39.34 -26.24
CA PRO A 112 -17.61 39.44 -25.11
C PRO A 112 -18.98 38.79 -25.36
N LEU A 113 -19.38 38.67 -26.64
CA LEU A 113 -20.64 38.06 -27.06
C LEU A 113 -20.62 36.53 -27.00
N TYR A 114 -19.44 35.93 -27.03
CA TYR A 114 -19.28 34.48 -26.97
C TYR A 114 -19.11 34.03 -25.52
N ASN A 115 -19.61 32.84 -25.24
CA ASN A 115 -19.36 32.16 -23.99
C ASN A 115 -18.29 31.08 -24.19
N PHE A 116 -17.48 30.85 -23.18
CA PHE A 116 -16.36 29.93 -23.23
C PHE A 116 -16.44 28.93 -22.07
N ALA A 117 -16.33 27.64 -22.38
CA ALA A 117 -16.27 26.58 -21.38
C ALA A 117 -14.88 25.94 -21.37
N LEU A 118 -14.29 25.84 -20.19
CA LEU A 118 -13.06 25.09 -19.96
C LEU A 118 -13.40 23.66 -19.59
N VAL A 119 -12.86 22.72 -20.34
CA VAL A 119 -13.22 21.32 -20.30
C VAL A 119 -11.96 20.46 -20.19
N SER A 120 -11.97 19.33 -19.47
CA SER A 120 -10.94 18.29 -19.61
C SER A 120 -11.41 17.11 -20.43
N ASP A 121 -10.43 16.55 -21.14
CA ASP A 121 -10.47 15.17 -21.58
C ASP A 121 -9.84 14.28 -20.48
N LEU A 122 -10.70 13.54 -19.76
CA LEU A 122 -10.27 12.56 -18.79
C LEU A 122 -10.11 11.21 -19.49
N PRO A 123 -8.92 10.58 -19.45
CA PRO A 123 -8.76 9.23 -19.99
C PRO A 123 -9.67 8.30 -19.19
N ASN A 124 -10.71 7.77 -19.85
CA ASN A 124 -11.78 6.90 -19.33
C ASN A 124 -13.13 7.58 -19.00
N SER A 125 -13.38 8.81 -19.45
CA SER A 125 -14.71 9.42 -19.38
C SER A 125 -15.25 9.66 -20.79
N GLU A 126 -16.40 9.07 -21.13
CA GLU A 126 -17.11 9.37 -22.39
C GLU A 126 -17.62 10.81 -22.43
N ARG A 127 -17.79 11.43 -21.25
CA ARG A 127 -18.27 12.79 -21.10
C ARG A 127 -17.14 13.72 -20.71
N LEU A 128 -17.06 14.81 -21.44
CA LEU A 128 -16.21 15.96 -21.18
C LEU A 128 -16.66 16.66 -19.88
N THR A 129 -15.73 16.85 -18.94
CA THR A 129 -16.04 17.52 -17.66
C THR A 129 -15.78 19.02 -17.78
N ILE A 130 -16.81 19.83 -17.55
CA ILE A 130 -16.67 21.30 -17.53
C ILE A 130 -16.14 21.72 -16.15
N TYR A 131 -15.00 22.42 -16.13
CA TYR A 131 -14.46 23.02 -14.92
C TYR A 131 -14.96 24.43 -14.67
N ARG A 132 -15.10 25.23 -15.73
CA ARG A 132 -15.52 26.64 -15.66
C ARG A 132 -16.23 27.06 -16.93
N TYR A 133 -17.12 28.04 -16.79
CA TYR A 133 -17.87 28.67 -17.87
C TYR A 133 -17.82 30.19 -17.69
N LEU A 134 -17.57 30.94 -18.77
CA LEU A 134 -17.46 32.40 -18.81
C LEU A 134 -18.22 32.99 -19.97
#